data_AF-A0AAU6REB3-F1
#
_entry.id   AF-A0AAU6REB3-F1
#
_cell.length_a   1.000
_cell.length_b   1.000
_cell.length_c   1.000
_cell.angle_alpha   90.00
_cell.angle_beta   90.00
_cell.angle_gamma   90.00
#
_symmetry.space_group_name_H-M   'P 1'
#
loop_
_entity.id
_entity.type
_entity.pdbx_description
1 polymer ?
#
loop_
_entity_poly.entity_id
_entity_poly.type
_entity_poly.pdbx_seq_one_letter_code
_entity_poly.pdbx_strand_id
1 'polypeptide(L)'
;MKNILFWIYILAAILLIGAGYKYWQGKVTEGGETKEAQLKSAAHQSEEQESEKISLPHVFKEPAIQKIYEEQKKDNKRMQLTFVSTPYQTSNKDTNVANTFISNLQEDVNYNIVDVDASSNTLNSDDINKKNPDVVILDALTLNDYIEGVTIEDHLNNLEAILNNIKNEHRKIYVTGTRRINDDEFNTYQQKEANFLQNQDVYFIPVSEAVKDKYDNDTELLTKDGVTKWSKAITDEILK
;
A
#
# COMPACT_ATOMS: atom_id res chain seq x y z
N MET A 1 -25.94 -50.38 19.87
CA MET A 1 -26.11 -48.93 20.10
C MET A 1 -24.73 -48.23 20.22
N LYS A 2 -23.85 -48.32 19.21
CA LYS A 2 -22.52 -47.65 19.24
C LYS A 2 -22.38 -46.47 18.25
N ASN A 3 -23.34 -46.32 17.33
CA ASN A 3 -23.26 -45.29 16.28
C ASN A 3 -24.24 -44.11 16.51
N ILE A 4 -25.11 -44.19 17.54
CA ILE A 4 -26.10 -43.14 17.80
C ILE A 4 -25.42 -41.84 18.26
N LEU A 5 -24.42 -41.94 19.13
CA LEU A 5 -23.60 -40.80 19.57
C LEU A 5 -22.88 -40.13 18.39
N PHE A 6 -22.33 -40.91 17.46
CA PHE A 6 -21.66 -40.40 16.27
C PHE A 6 -22.60 -39.58 15.38
N TRP A 7 -23.83 -40.07 15.17
CA TRP A 7 -24.85 -39.33 14.41
C TRP A 7 -25.33 -38.07 15.13
N ILE A 8 -25.40 -38.07 16.47
CA ILE A 8 -25.72 -36.87 17.26
C ILE A 8 -24.62 -35.81 17.10
N TYR A 9 -23.34 -36.19 17.10
CA TYR A 9 -22.24 -35.24 16.88
C TYR A 9 -22.25 -34.63 15.47
N ILE A 10 -22.55 -35.44 14.45
CA ILE A 10 -22.71 -34.94 13.07
C ILE A 10 -23.86 -33.93 13.01
N LEU A 11 -25.00 -34.24 13.64
CA LEU A 11 -26.17 -33.37 13.62
C LEU A 11 -25.90 -32.05 14.37
N ALA A 12 -25.17 -32.10 15.48
CA ALA A 12 -24.72 -30.91 16.22
C ALA A 12 -23.75 -30.05 15.40
N ALA A 13 -22.81 -30.67 14.67
CA ALA A 13 -21.88 -29.96 13.80
C ALA A 13 -22.60 -29.23 12.65
N ILE A 14 -23.58 -29.89 12.02
CA ILE A 14 -24.39 -29.29 10.95
C ILE A 14 -25.21 -28.10 11.49
N LEU A 15 -25.79 -28.23 12.70
CA LEU A 15 -26.52 -27.13 13.34
C LEU A 15 -25.60 -25.94 13.69
N LEU A 16 -24.38 -26.20 14.15
CA LEU A 16 -23.39 -25.15 14.43
C LEU A 16 -22.92 -24.44 13.16
N ILE A 17 -22.71 -25.18 12.07
CA ILE A 17 -22.36 -24.59 10.77
C ILE A 17 -23.52 -23.74 10.25
N GLY A 18 -24.77 -24.22 10.34
CA GLY A 18 -25.95 -23.47 9.93
C GLY A 18 -26.19 -22.21 10.77
N ALA A 19 -26.02 -22.30 12.09
CA ALA A 19 -26.11 -21.16 12.99
C ALA A 19 -24.97 -20.15 12.75
N GLY A 20 -23.75 -20.62 12.53
CA GLY A 20 -22.59 -19.80 12.18
C GLY A 20 -22.78 -19.08 10.85
N TYR A 21 -23.30 -19.78 9.83
CA TYR A 21 -23.62 -19.18 8.53
C TYR A 21 -24.72 -18.12 8.65
N LYS A 22 -25.78 -18.38 9.43
CA LYS A 22 -26.85 -17.39 9.65
C LYS A 22 -26.35 -16.18 10.44
N TYR A 23 -25.48 -16.38 11.43
CA TYR A 23 -24.84 -15.30 12.19
C TYR A 23 -23.91 -14.46 11.31
N TRP A 24 -23.09 -15.11 10.48
CA TRP A 24 -22.21 -14.45 9.53
C TRP A 24 -23.00 -13.66 8.48
N GLN A 25 -24.04 -14.25 7.89
CA GLN A 25 -24.96 -13.54 6.99
C GLN A 25 -25.58 -12.34 7.70
N GLY A 26 -26.18 -12.47 8.89
CA GLY A 26 -26.73 -11.34 9.63
C GLY A 26 -25.73 -10.18 9.82
N LYS A 27 -24.47 -10.49 10.15
CA LYS A 27 -23.40 -9.49 10.28
C LYS A 27 -22.98 -8.83 8.95
N VAL A 28 -23.02 -9.56 7.84
CA VAL A 28 -22.64 -9.04 6.52
C VAL A 28 -23.81 -8.30 5.86
N THR A 29 -25.06 -8.72 6.07
CA THR A 29 -26.26 -8.10 5.51
C THR A 29 -26.73 -6.89 6.33
N GLU A 30 -26.50 -6.83 7.66
CA GLU A 30 -26.73 -5.61 8.47
C GLU A 30 -25.78 -4.46 8.11
N GLY A 31 -24.67 -4.73 7.41
CA GLY A 31 -23.84 -3.70 6.77
C GLY A 31 -24.39 -3.19 5.43
N GLY A 32 -25.41 -3.85 4.87
CA GLY A 32 -25.99 -3.57 3.55
C GLY A 32 -27.39 -2.93 3.57
N GLU A 33 -28.21 -3.18 4.59
CA GLU A 33 -29.63 -2.80 4.56
C GLU A 33 -29.96 -1.36 5.03
N THR A 34 -28.99 -0.58 5.50
CA THR A 34 -29.22 0.85 5.81
C THR A 34 -29.03 1.78 4.62
N LYS A 35 -28.56 1.29 3.46
CA LYS A 35 -28.31 2.15 2.28
C LYS A 35 -29.50 2.31 1.35
N GLU A 36 -30.40 1.32 1.23
CA GLU A 36 -31.53 1.45 0.29
C GLU A 36 -32.74 2.23 0.86
N ALA A 37 -32.91 2.30 2.18
CA ALA A 37 -34.00 3.06 2.79
C ALA A 37 -33.69 4.57 2.97
N GLN A 38 -32.42 4.99 2.99
CA GLN A 38 -32.04 6.41 3.00
C GLN A 38 -31.98 7.04 1.60
N LEU A 39 -31.94 6.24 0.54
CA LEU A 39 -31.89 6.71 -0.86
C LEU A 39 -33.24 7.27 -1.38
N LYS A 40 -34.35 7.11 -0.65
CA LYS A 40 -35.69 7.61 -1.10
C LYS A 40 -36.27 8.78 -0.31
N SER A 41 -35.60 9.28 0.74
CA SER A 41 -36.07 10.45 1.52
C SER A 41 -35.10 11.64 1.55
N ALA A 42 -33.98 11.59 0.83
CA ALA A 42 -33.07 12.73 0.64
C ALA A 42 -33.19 13.38 -0.76
N ALA A 43 -34.31 13.16 -1.45
CA ALA A 43 -34.65 13.87 -2.68
C ALA A 43 -35.15 15.29 -2.37
N HIS A 44 -34.29 16.15 -1.79
CA HIS A 44 -34.31 17.60 -1.96
C HIS A 44 -33.14 18.22 -1.17
N GLN A 45 -32.30 18.96 -1.89
CA GLN A 45 -31.20 19.80 -1.42
C GLN A 45 -29.94 19.09 -0.92
N SER A 46 -29.16 18.58 -1.86
CA SER A 46 -27.72 18.83 -1.82
C SER A 46 -27.28 19.12 -3.26
N GLU A 47 -26.77 20.33 -3.46
CA GLU A 47 -26.16 20.73 -4.71
C GLU A 47 -25.02 19.75 -5.01
N GLU A 48 -25.14 18.99 -6.09
CA GLU A 48 -24.00 18.37 -6.74
C GLU A 48 -23.07 19.50 -7.19
N GLN A 49 -22.14 19.89 -6.32
CA GLN A 49 -20.84 20.31 -6.80
C GLN A 49 -20.23 19.09 -7.47
N GLU A 50 -20.49 18.98 -8.76
CA GLU A 50 -19.59 18.36 -9.71
C GLU A 50 -18.21 18.94 -9.43
N SER A 51 -17.43 18.27 -8.57
CA SER A 51 -16.02 18.59 -8.42
C SER A 51 -15.43 18.25 -9.76
N GLU A 52 -15.30 19.25 -10.64
CA GLU A 52 -14.32 19.18 -11.72
C GLU A 52 -13.08 18.56 -11.10
N LYS A 53 -12.69 17.40 -11.62
CA LYS A 53 -11.42 16.78 -11.25
C LYS A 53 -10.38 17.73 -11.82
N ILE A 54 -10.05 18.79 -11.07
CA ILE A 54 -9.09 19.81 -11.47
C ILE A 54 -7.76 19.06 -11.59
N SER A 55 -7.45 18.66 -12.81
CA SER A 55 -6.22 18.02 -13.19
C SER A 55 -5.12 19.08 -13.14
N LEU A 56 -4.67 19.43 -11.93
CA LEU A 56 -3.55 20.33 -11.69
C LEU A 56 -2.29 19.75 -12.34
N PRO A 57 -1.68 20.36 -13.36
CA PRO A 57 -0.55 19.76 -14.07
C PRO A 57 0.47 19.21 -13.08
N HIS A 58 0.90 17.96 -13.24
CA HIS A 58 1.91 17.39 -12.35
C HIS A 58 3.14 18.28 -12.37
N VAL A 59 3.44 18.88 -11.21
CA VAL A 59 4.71 19.56 -10.99
C VAL A 59 5.49 18.70 -10.02
N PHE A 60 6.44 17.94 -10.55
CA PHE A 60 7.37 17.19 -9.75
C PHE A 60 8.29 18.14 -8.98
N LYS A 61 8.57 17.80 -7.73
CA LYS A 61 9.52 18.55 -6.90
C LYS A 61 10.93 18.45 -7.45
N GLU A 62 11.32 17.24 -7.88
CA GLU A 62 12.64 16.95 -8.45
C GLU A 62 12.74 17.48 -9.90
N PRO A 63 13.62 18.46 -10.19
CA PRO A 63 13.71 19.07 -11.52
C PRO A 63 14.04 18.07 -12.64
N ALA A 64 14.84 17.05 -12.35
CA ALA A 64 15.18 16.00 -13.31
C ALA A 64 13.94 15.20 -13.75
N ILE A 65 13.04 14.87 -12.80
CA ILE A 65 11.79 14.16 -13.12
C ILE A 65 10.81 15.07 -13.82
N GLN A 66 10.70 16.34 -13.40
CA GLN A 66 9.87 17.32 -14.09
C GLN A 66 10.27 17.44 -15.57
N LYS A 67 11.58 17.48 -15.84
CA LYS A 67 12.11 17.52 -17.21
C LYS A 67 11.73 16.26 -18.01
N ILE A 68 11.88 15.06 -17.42
CA ILE A 68 11.47 13.80 -18.07
C ILE A 68 9.98 13.84 -18.41
N TYR A 69 9.13 14.22 -17.45
CA TYR A 69 7.70 14.33 -17.65
C TYR A 69 7.34 15.30 -18.79
N GLU A 70 7.95 16.49 -18.83
CA GLU A 70 7.74 17.47 -19.90
C GLU A 70 8.23 16.98 -21.28
N GLU A 71 9.35 16.25 -21.33
CA GLU A 71 9.86 15.66 -22.56
C GLU A 71 8.96 14.53 -23.08
N GLN A 72 8.51 13.63 -22.21
CA GLN A 72 7.55 12.58 -22.58
C GLN A 72 6.25 13.20 -23.12
N LYS A 73 5.74 14.24 -22.44
CA LYS A 73 4.52 14.94 -22.86
C LYS A 73 4.64 15.59 -24.24
N LYS A 74 5.79 16.19 -24.57
CA LYS A 74 6.06 16.76 -25.91
C LYS A 74 6.03 15.71 -27.02
N ASP A 75 6.46 14.49 -26.70
CA ASP A 75 6.48 13.34 -27.61
C ASP A 75 5.13 12.58 -27.67
N ASN A 76 4.07 13.07 -27.00
CA ASN A 76 2.83 12.32 -26.77
C ASN A 76 3.05 10.95 -26.10
N LYS A 77 4.13 10.81 -25.34
CA LYS A 77 4.41 9.68 -24.47
C LYS A 77 3.98 10.01 -23.04
N ARG A 78 3.93 8.98 -22.21
CA ARG A 78 3.59 9.08 -20.79
C ARG A 78 4.81 8.68 -19.97
N MET A 79 4.98 9.33 -18.82
CA MET A 79 5.98 8.94 -17.85
C MET A 79 5.62 7.55 -17.30
N GLN A 80 6.63 6.71 -17.09
CA GLN A 80 6.49 5.35 -16.57
C GLN A 80 6.86 5.32 -15.08
N LEU A 81 5.88 5.04 -14.22
CA LEU A 81 6.08 4.85 -12.79
C LEU A 81 5.95 3.37 -12.42
N THR A 82 6.81 2.87 -11.54
CA THR A 82 6.59 1.57 -10.89
C THR A 82 6.53 1.76 -9.38
N PHE A 83 5.50 1.19 -8.76
CA PHE A 83 5.31 1.20 -7.33
C PHE A 83 5.44 -0.24 -6.81
N VAL A 84 6.43 -0.50 -5.96
CA VAL A 84 6.54 -1.75 -5.20
C VAL A 84 5.78 -1.57 -3.88
N SER A 85 4.77 -2.39 -3.66
CA SER A 85 3.83 -2.27 -2.55
C SER A 85 3.67 -3.61 -1.84
N THR A 86 3.14 -3.57 -0.62
CA THR A 86 2.88 -4.79 0.15
C THR A 86 1.53 -4.77 0.85
N PRO A 87 0.83 -5.92 0.98
CA PRO A 87 -0.41 -6.02 1.75
C PRO A 87 -0.17 -6.06 3.26
N TYR A 88 1.06 -6.20 3.75
CA TYR A 88 1.39 -6.34 5.18
C TYR A 88 0.99 -5.13 6.05
N GLN A 89 0.67 -4.00 5.41
CA GLN A 89 0.36 -2.75 6.08
C GLN A 89 -1.15 -2.53 6.28
N THR A 90 -2.03 -3.27 5.61
CA THR A 90 -3.45 -2.92 5.49
C THR A 90 -4.38 -4.10 5.73
N SER A 91 -5.57 -3.82 6.29
CA SER A 91 -6.56 -4.84 6.69
C SER A 91 -7.46 -5.34 5.56
N ASN A 92 -7.47 -4.63 4.43
CA ASN A 92 -8.28 -4.99 3.27
C ASN A 92 -7.38 -5.20 2.05
N LYS A 93 -7.49 -6.39 1.46
CA LYS A 93 -6.68 -6.87 0.33
C LYS A 93 -6.69 -5.91 -0.88
N ASP A 94 -7.73 -5.09 -1.01
CA ASP A 94 -7.89 -4.16 -2.14
C ASP A 94 -7.41 -2.72 -1.86
N THR A 95 -7.06 -2.40 -0.62
CA THR A 95 -6.50 -1.09 -0.23
C THR A 95 -5.04 -1.26 0.13
N ASN A 96 -4.15 -1.09 -0.84
CA ASN A 96 -2.73 -0.85 -0.57
C ASN A 96 -2.42 0.66 -0.78
N VAL A 97 -1.28 1.12 -0.27
CA VAL A 97 -0.87 2.53 -0.40
C VAL A 97 -0.69 2.91 -1.88
N ALA A 98 -0.20 1.98 -2.71
CA ALA A 98 -0.02 2.19 -4.14
C ALA A 98 -1.32 2.55 -4.88
N ASN A 99 -2.41 1.82 -4.65
CA ASN A 99 -3.70 2.08 -5.27
C ASN A 99 -4.23 3.47 -4.91
N THR A 100 -4.08 3.86 -3.65
CA THR A 100 -4.48 5.20 -3.18
C THR A 100 -3.63 6.29 -3.83
N PHE A 101 -2.32 6.09 -3.89
CA PHE A 101 -1.40 7.01 -4.56
C PHE A 101 -1.72 7.16 -6.05
N ILE A 102 -1.91 6.04 -6.75
CA ILE A 102 -2.19 6.00 -8.18
C ILE A 102 -3.53 6.63 -8.51
N SER A 103 -4.56 6.46 -7.66
CA SER A 103 -5.87 7.09 -7.87
C SER A 103 -5.81 8.63 -7.89
N ASN A 104 -4.77 9.20 -7.28
CA ASN A 104 -4.51 10.64 -7.26
C ASN A 104 -3.62 11.11 -8.43
N LEU A 105 -3.06 10.18 -9.23
CA LEU A 105 -2.29 10.53 -10.44
C LEU A 105 -3.22 10.85 -11.61
N GLN A 106 -2.74 11.69 -12.52
CA GLN A 106 -3.45 12.03 -13.76
C GLN A 106 -3.21 11.02 -14.88
N GLU A 107 -4.00 11.14 -15.95
CA GLU A 107 -4.01 10.24 -17.10
C GLU A 107 -2.72 10.24 -17.95
N ASP A 108 -1.78 11.14 -17.67
CA ASP A 108 -0.50 11.26 -18.39
C ASP A 108 0.68 10.52 -17.75
N VAL A 109 0.41 9.71 -16.72
CA VAL A 109 1.36 8.76 -16.11
C VAL A 109 0.86 7.34 -16.33
N ASN A 110 1.66 6.46 -16.93
CA ASN A 110 1.38 5.02 -16.83
C ASN A 110 2.07 4.48 -15.59
N TYR A 111 1.43 3.50 -14.96
CA TYR A 111 1.94 2.87 -13.75
C TYR A 111 2.01 1.35 -13.89
N ASN A 112 2.89 0.77 -13.09
CA ASN A 112 2.98 -0.65 -12.80
C ASN A 112 3.00 -0.82 -11.28
N ILE A 113 2.18 -1.71 -10.75
CA ILE A 113 2.23 -2.07 -9.32
C ILE A 113 2.87 -3.45 -9.23
N VAL A 114 3.89 -3.57 -8.40
CA VAL A 114 4.51 -4.85 -8.04
C VAL A 114 4.14 -5.11 -6.58
N ASP A 115 3.15 -5.97 -6.35
CA ASP A 115 2.75 -6.36 -5.01
C ASP A 115 3.68 -7.49 -4.50
N VAL A 116 4.18 -7.32 -3.28
CA VAL A 116 5.06 -8.28 -2.60
C VAL A 116 4.41 -8.70 -1.29
N ASP A 117 3.96 -9.95 -1.24
CA ASP A 117 3.27 -10.58 -0.10
C ASP A 117 4.17 -11.55 0.68
N ALA A 118 5.47 -11.37 0.59
CA ALA A 118 6.48 -12.11 1.34
C ALA A 118 7.67 -11.21 1.69
N SER A 119 8.74 -11.79 2.22
CA SER A 119 10.01 -11.12 2.48
C SER A 119 10.69 -10.58 1.22
N SER A 120 11.58 -9.60 1.40
CA SER A 120 12.29 -8.88 0.33
C SER A 120 13.14 -9.78 -0.56
N ASN A 121 13.61 -10.92 -0.07
CA ASN A 121 14.40 -11.86 -0.86
C ASN A 121 13.61 -12.55 -1.98
N THR A 122 12.28 -12.50 -1.96
CA THR A 122 11.43 -13.05 -3.02
C THR A 122 11.12 -12.04 -4.13
N LEU A 123 11.45 -10.75 -3.92
CA LEU A 123 11.16 -9.71 -4.89
C LEU A 123 12.04 -9.87 -6.14
N ASN A 124 11.39 -10.13 -7.26
CA ASN A 124 12.05 -10.17 -8.55
C ASN A 124 12.23 -8.75 -9.12
N SER A 125 13.48 -8.28 -9.20
CA SER A 125 13.78 -6.96 -9.75
C SER A 125 13.41 -6.81 -11.23
N ASP A 126 13.28 -7.91 -11.99
CA ASP A 126 12.83 -7.86 -13.38
C ASP A 126 11.38 -7.36 -13.51
N ASP A 127 10.52 -7.65 -12.53
CA ASP A 127 9.14 -7.18 -12.52
C ASP A 127 9.06 -5.66 -12.27
N ILE A 128 10.02 -5.12 -11.49
CA ILE A 128 10.19 -3.67 -11.32
C ILE A 128 10.68 -3.04 -12.63
N ASN A 129 11.62 -3.70 -13.31
CA ASN A 129 12.27 -3.20 -14.52
C ASN A 129 11.44 -3.35 -15.80
N LYS A 130 10.40 -4.20 -15.80
CA LYS A 130 9.65 -4.66 -16.98
C LYS A 130 9.14 -3.57 -17.92
N LYS A 131 8.85 -2.37 -17.40
CA LYS A 131 8.30 -1.23 -18.16
C LYS A 131 9.30 -0.09 -18.34
N ASN A 132 10.57 -0.33 -18.04
CA ASN A 132 11.64 0.67 -17.99
C ASN A 132 11.18 1.96 -17.28
N PRO A 133 10.84 1.88 -15.98
CA PRO A 133 10.30 3.04 -15.26
C PRO A 133 11.31 4.19 -15.19
N ASP A 134 10.77 5.41 -15.31
CA ASP A 134 11.46 6.68 -15.05
C ASP A 134 11.53 6.94 -13.53
N VAL A 135 10.49 6.52 -12.81
CA VAL A 135 10.36 6.65 -11.35
C VAL A 135 10.03 5.30 -10.74
N VAL A 136 10.77 4.90 -9.71
CA VAL A 136 10.42 3.77 -8.84
C VAL A 136 10.11 4.30 -7.44
N ILE A 137 8.96 3.89 -6.91
CA ILE A 137 8.61 4.05 -5.50
C ILE A 137 8.65 2.67 -4.88
N LEU A 138 9.51 2.47 -3.90
CA LEU A 138 9.78 1.20 -3.26
C LEU A 138 9.34 1.27 -1.80
N ASP A 139 8.31 0.52 -1.42
CA ASP A 139 8.17 0.12 -0.01
C ASP A 139 9.41 -0.69 0.36
N ALA A 140 10.10 -0.32 1.44
CA ALA A 140 11.34 -0.99 1.84
C ALA A 140 11.11 -2.45 2.27
N LEU A 141 9.87 -2.89 2.43
CA LEU A 141 9.47 -4.23 2.88
C LEU A 141 9.96 -4.54 4.31
N THR A 142 10.29 -3.51 5.08
CA THR A 142 10.79 -3.61 6.45
C THR A 142 9.88 -4.44 7.34
N LEU A 143 8.57 -4.23 7.25
CA LEU A 143 7.59 -4.94 8.08
C LEU A 143 7.45 -6.40 7.65
N ASN A 144 7.52 -6.68 6.34
CA ASN A 144 7.47 -8.03 5.81
C ASN A 144 8.65 -8.83 6.34
N ASP A 145 9.85 -8.32 6.16
CA ASP A 145 11.08 -8.98 6.59
C ASP A 145 11.11 -9.20 8.08
N TYR A 146 10.69 -8.20 8.86
CA TYR A 146 10.59 -8.35 10.30
C TYR A 146 9.62 -9.45 10.73
N ILE A 147 8.41 -9.47 10.16
CA ILE A 147 7.38 -10.48 10.49
C ILE A 147 7.81 -11.88 10.03
N GLU A 148 8.50 -11.98 8.90
CA GLU A 148 9.03 -13.22 8.34
C GLU A 148 10.34 -13.68 9.01
N GLY A 149 10.83 -12.95 10.02
CA GLY A 149 12.01 -13.32 10.80
C GLY A 149 13.34 -13.16 10.06
N VAL A 150 13.37 -12.30 9.03
CA VAL A 150 14.60 -11.90 8.34
C VAL A 150 15.40 -10.99 9.27
N THR A 151 16.70 -11.25 9.39
CA THR A 151 17.58 -10.42 10.23
C THR A 151 17.74 -9.04 9.61
N ILE A 152 18.02 -8.01 10.43
CA ILE A 152 18.28 -6.67 9.90
C ILE A 152 19.47 -6.68 8.94
N GLU A 153 20.52 -7.46 9.22
CA GLU A 153 21.66 -7.58 8.32
C GLU A 153 21.26 -8.16 6.95
N ASP A 154 20.45 -9.22 6.92
CA ASP A 154 19.97 -9.83 5.66
C ASP A 154 19.02 -8.90 4.90
N HIS A 155 18.15 -8.20 5.61
CA HIS A 155 17.26 -7.20 5.00
C HIS A 155 18.02 -6.06 4.35
N LEU A 156 19.04 -5.52 5.00
CA LEU A 156 19.88 -4.47 4.40
C LEU A 156 20.61 -4.99 3.15
N ASN A 157 21.11 -6.24 3.19
CA ASN A 157 21.73 -6.87 2.02
C ASN A 157 20.72 -7.06 0.86
N ASN A 158 19.50 -7.51 1.16
CA ASN A 158 18.45 -7.67 0.17
C ASN A 158 18.03 -6.32 -0.43
N LEU A 159 17.83 -5.30 0.42
CA LEU A 159 17.48 -3.95 0.00
C LEU A 159 18.59 -3.35 -0.87
N GLU A 160 19.86 -3.52 -0.50
CA GLU A 160 20.99 -3.10 -1.33
C GLU A 160 20.99 -3.80 -2.70
N ALA A 161 20.75 -5.11 -2.72
CA ALA A 161 20.68 -5.87 -3.97
C ALA A 161 19.52 -5.39 -4.86
N ILE A 162 18.33 -5.17 -4.29
CA ILE A 162 17.17 -4.61 -5.00
C ILE A 162 17.54 -3.24 -5.59
N LEU A 163 18.07 -2.33 -4.77
CA LEU A 163 18.45 -0.98 -5.18
C LEU A 163 19.47 -1.01 -6.33
N ASN A 164 20.50 -1.84 -6.22
CA ASN A 164 21.51 -2.00 -7.27
C ASN A 164 20.93 -2.55 -8.57
N ASN A 165 19.98 -3.50 -8.50
CA ASN A 165 19.34 -4.09 -9.68
C ASN A 165 18.34 -3.15 -10.38
N ILE A 166 17.78 -2.17 -9.66
CA ILE A 166 16.88 -1.17 -10.24
C ILE A 166 17.59 0.15 -10.56
N LYS A 167 18.85 0.33 -10.16
CA LYS A 167 19.56 1.58 -10.39
C LYS A 167 19.82 1.78 -11.88
N ASN A 168 19.51 2.98 -12.36
CA ASN A 168 19.78 3.42 -13.72
C ASN A 168 20.05 4.94 -13.69
N GLU A 169 20.99 5.43 -14.51
CA GLU A 169 21.38 6.85 -14.53
C GLU A 169 20.21 7.82 -14.81
N HIS A 170 19.16 7.34 -15.47
CA HIS A 170 17.98 8.13 -15.82
C HIS A 170 16.77 7.89 -14.93
N ARG A 171 16.91 7.08 -13.87
CA ARG A 171 15.80 6.71 -13.00
C ARG A 171 15.95 7.35 -11.64
N LYS A 172 14.85 7.84 -11.07
CA LYS A 172 14.80 8.21 -9.66
C LYS A 172 14.13 7.14 -8.84
N ILE A 173 14.71 6.87 -7.67
CA ILE A 173 14.24 5.87 -6.74
C ILE A 173 13.86 6.58 -5.44
N TYR A 174 12.60 6.42 -5.06
CA TYR A 174 12.08 6.82 -3.76
C TYR A 174 11.88 5.56 -2.93
N VAL A 175 12.43 5.53 -1.72
CA VAL A 175 12.21 4.45 -0.78
C VAL A 175 11.29 4.98 0.32
N THR A 176 10.13 4.35 0.50
CA THR A 176 9.21 4.73 1.57
C THR A 176 9.50 3.87 2.79
N GLY A 177 9.67 4.51 3.94
CA GLY A 177 9.77 3.78 5.21
C GLY A 177 8.45 3.09 5.56
N THR A 178 8.45 2.40 6.68
CA THR A 178 7.25 1.72 7.20
C THR A 178 6.66 2.44 8.44
N ARG A 179 5.48 2.00 8.87
CA ARG A 179 4.84 2.41 10.12
C ARG A 179 5.68 2.08 11.35
N ARG A 180 5.42 2.71 12.49
CA ARG A 180 5.91 2.21 13.79
C ARG A 180 4.98 1.12 14.33
N ILE A 181 5.54 0.20 15.10
CA ILE A 181 4.82 -0.70 16.00
C ILE A 181 5.34 -0.54 17.42
N ASN A 182 4.57 -1.02 18.40
CA ASN A 182 4.96 -1.01 19.80
C ASN A 182 5.93 -2.16 20.11
N ASP A 183 7.09 -2.13 19.45
CA ASP A 183 8.13 -3.15 19.54
C ASP A 183 9.51 -2.46 19.44
N ASP A 184 10.29 -2.54 20.51
CA ASP A 184 11.62 -1.92 20.61
C ASP A 184 12.64 -2.54 19.64
N GLU A 185 12.52 -3.84 19.35
CA GLU A 185 13.38 -4.52 18.40
C GLU A 185 13.09 -4.04 16.98
N PHE A 186 11.81 -3.94 16.61
CA PHE A 186 11.42 -3.36 15.33
C PHE A 186 11.82 -1.89 15.21
N ASN A 187 11.67 -1.09 16.26
CA ASN A 187 12.10 0.30 16.23
C ASN A 187 13.62 0.41 15.98
N THR A 188 14.43 -0.49 16.54
CA THR A 188 15.87 -0.58 16.27
C THR A 188 16.14 -1.02 14.82
N TYR A 189 15.35 -1.97 14.31
CA TYR A 189 15.39 -2.44 12.93
C TYR A 189 15.17 -1.28 11.95
N GLN A 190 14.10 -0.50 12.13
CA GLN A 190 13.77 0.66 11.29
C GLN A 190 14.86 1.74 11.34
N GLN A 191 15.45 1.99 12.51
CA GLN A 191 16.53 2.97 12.64
C GLN A 191 17.78 2.56 11.86
N LYS A 192 18.14 1.27 11.90
CA LYS A 192 19.26 0.73 11.10
C LYS A 192 18.98 0.87 9.59
N GLU A 193 17.77 0.56 9.13
CA GLU A 193 17.35 0.78 7.73
C GLU A 193 17.46 2.26 7.32
N ALA A 194 16.90 3.17 8.11
CA ALA A 194 16.96 4.59 7.81
C ALA A 194 18.41 5.11 7.73
N ASN A 195 19.29 4.64 8.62
CA ASN A 195 20.72 5.00 8.59
C ASN A 195 21.44 4.41 7.37
N PHE A 196 21.09 3.19 6.94
CA PHE A 196 21.61 2.61 5.71
C PHE A 196 21.19 3.43 4.49
N LEU A 197 19.90 3.78 4.38
CA LEU A 197 19.34 4.53 3.26
C LEU A 197 19.91 5.95 3.12
N GLN A 198 20.35 6.58 4.22
CA GLN A 198 21.04 7.88 4.17
C GLN A 198 22.36 7.84 3.37
N ASN A 199 22.98 6.67 3.25
CA ASN A 199 24.22 6.48 2.49
C ASN A 199 23.97 5.96 1.06
N GLN A 200 22.71 5.79 0.68
CA GLN A 200 22.30 5.33 -0.65
C GLN A 200 21.91 6.51 -1.54
N ASP A 201 22.05 6.32 -2.85
CA ASP A 201 21.64 7.29 -3.87
C ASP A 201 20.14 7.16 -4.17
N VAL A 202 19.34 7.40 -3.15
CA VAL A 202 17.87 7.31 -3.16
C VAL A 202 17.25 8.43 -2.33
N TYR A 203 15.97 8.70 -2.54
CA TYR A 203 15.21 9.62 -1.68
C TYR A 203 14.41 8.80 -0.67
N PHE A 204 14.80 8.86 0.60
CA PHE A 204 14.05 8.22 1.67
C PHE A 204 12.87 9.09 2.10
N ILE A 205 11.66 8.53 2.09
CA ILE A 205 10.42 9.17 2.53
C ILE A 205 10.02 8.57 3.90
N PRO A 206 10.29 9.26 5.02
CA PRO A 206 9.86 8.81 6.33
C PRO A 206 8.35 9.03 6.49
N VAL A 207 7.61 7.95 6.68
CA VAL A 207 6.14 8.00 6.77
C VAL A 207 5.61 7.79 8.19
N SER A 208 6.44 7.28 9.10
CA SER A 208 6.02 6.84 10.44
C SER A 208 5.24 7.89 11.24
N GLU A 209 5.64 9.16 11.16
CA GLU A 209 4.92 10.25 11.84
C GLU A 209 3.61 10.61 11.14
N ALA A 210 3.56 10.55 9.80
CA ALA A 210 2.36 10.88 9.03
C ALA A 210 1.20 9.91 9.30
N VAL A 211 1.52 8.67 9.62
CA VAL A 211 0.55 7.60 9.92
C VAL A 211 0.44 7.25 11.40
N LYS A 212 1.07 8.04 12.28
CA LYS A 212 1.02 7.83 13.71
C LYS A 212 -0.43 7.78 14.20
N ASP A 213 -0.75 6.78 15.03
CA ASP A 213 -2.07 6.54 15.61
C ASP A 213 -3.18 6.26 14.57
N LYS A 214 -2.83 5.89 13.34
CA LYS A 214 -3.79 5.59 12.25
C LYS A 214 -3.98 4.10 11.98
N TYR A 215 -3.98 3.32 13.05
CA TYR A 215 -4.10 1.87 13.03
C TYR A 215 -5.36 1.39 13.73
N ASP A 216 -5.84 0.24 13.30
CA ASP A 216 -6.81 -0.52 14.05
C ASP A 216 -6.10 -1.18 15.25
N ASN A 217 -6.59 -0.98 16.46
CA ASN A 217 -5.92 -1.42 17.69
C ASN A 217 -5.91 -2.96 17.86
N ASP A 218 -6.82 -3.66 17.19
CA ASP A 218 -6.96 -5.11 17.34
C ASP A 218 -6.08 -5.87 16.31
N THR A 219 -6.00 -5.33 15.09
CA THR A 219 -5.25 -5.94 13.98
C THR A 219 -3.87 -5.33 13.78
N GLU A 220 -3.61 -4.16 14.36
CA GLU A 220 -2.43 -3.31 14.12
C GLU A 220 -2.24 -2.90 12.65
N LEU A 221 -3.24 -3.08 11.79
CA LEU A 221 -3.17 -2.71 10.37
C LEU A 221 -3.61 -1.26 10.17
N LEU A 222 -3.14 -0.63 9.09
CA LEU A 222 -3.56 0.74 8.75
C LEU A 222 -5.07 0.80 8.54
N THR A 223 -5.66 1.84 9.11
CA THR A 223 -7.01 2.28 8.74
C THR A 223 -7.02 2.91 7.35
N LYS A 224 -8.21 3.09 6.76
CA LYS A 224 -8.37 3.84 5.51
C LYS A 224 -7.77 5.27 5.60
N ASP A 225 -7.93 5.93 6.74
CA ASP A 225 -7.30 7.24 6.99
C ASP A 225 -5.77 7.11 6.99
N GLY A 226 -5.23 6.08 7.64
CA GLY A 226 -3.80 5.77 7.62
C GLY A 226 -3.23 5.58 6.22
N VAL A 227 -3.89 4.77 5.38
CA VAL A 227 -3.49 4.57 3.98
C VAL A 227 -3.52 5.90 3.20
N THR A 228 -4.55 6.72 3.42
CA THR A 228 -4.68 8.04 2.78
C THR A 228 -3.56 8.98 3.21
N LYS A 229 -3.21 9.00 4.51
CA LYS A 229 -2.12 9.83 5.04
C LYS A 229 -0.75 9.38 4.56
N TRP A 230 -0.51 8.07 4.48
CA TRP A 230 0.71 7.51 3.90
C TRP A 230 0.85 7.92 2.43
N SER A 231 -0.19 7.67 1.64
CA SER A 231 -0.22 8.07 0.24
C SER A 231 0.03 9.58 0.09
N LYS A 232 -0.57 10.40 0.95
CA LYS A 232 -0.34 11.85 0.94
C LYS A 232 1.12 12.20 1.26
N ALA A 233 1.75 11.55 2.23
CA ALA A 233 3.16 11.79 2.54
C ALA A 233 4.07 11.51 1.32
N ILE A 234 3.80 10.43 0.59
CA ILE A 234 4.50 10.12 -0.66
C ILE A 234 4.22 11.19 -1.72
N THR A 235 2.95 11.52 -1.94
CA THR A 235 2.53 12.56 -2.89
C THR A 235 3.20 13.89 -2.59
N ASP A 236 3.20 14.31 -1.32
CA ASP A 236 3.78 15.58 -0.89
C ASP A 236 5.29 15.59 -1.11
N GLU A 237 6.02 14.48 -1.02
CA GLU A 237 7.47 14.46 -1.30
C GLU A 237 7.81 14.43 -2.80
N ILE A 238 6.93 13.86 -3.62
CA ILE A 238 7.18 13.71 -5.06
C ILE A 238 6.64 14.90 -5.87
N LEU A 239 5.49 15.44 -5.48
CA LEU A 239 4.73 16.47 -6.21
C LEU A 239 4.67 17.79 -5.42
N LYS A 240 4.42 18.89 -6.13
CA LYS A 240 4.17 20.23 -5.55
C LYS A 240 2.69 20.53 -5.39
#